data_AF-A0A3R7AJ22-F1
#
_entry.id   AF-A0A3R7AJ22-F1
#
_cell.length_a   1.000
_cell.length_b   1.000
_cell.length_c   1.000
_cell.angle_alpha   90.00
_cell.angle_beta   90.00
_cell.angle_gamma   90.00
#
_symmetry.space_group_name_H-M   'P 1'
#
loop_
_entity.id
_entity.type
_entity.pdbx_description
1 polymer ?
#
loop_
_entity_poly.entity_id
_entity_poly.type
_entity_poly.pdbx_seq_one_letter_code
_entity_poly.pdbx_strand_id
1 'polypeptide(L)'
;MITWIKLNQWNWLLNYISTKKPNAACSSLLKLLQCFCKRHGFTRQRPTKKKLKQTVLAEVQEEFASDFHHEIESTEFPTFPPGHYYAVREKAWMDGRVWAQYLREVLGESIEEPSVVLLDNFECHVSDESYKIVYEELGAHICALPPNSTFFCQPLDVGVMAPFKRNLRNFWLLEEQIVGDDEDPFSPTACQKRVAMVKRAIAAWDMVSDDVIRRSFEKAIPQLVADN
;
A
#
# COMPACT_ATOMS: atom_id res chain seq x y z
N MET A 1 -1.23 -17.05 -14.65
CA MET A 1 -0.18 -17.07 -15.69
C MET A 1 1.17 -16.64 -15.15
N ILE A 2 1.35 -15.43 -14.60
CA ILE A 2 2.65 -15.03 -14.01
C ILE A 2 3.09 -15.98 -12.89
N THR A 3 2.21 -16.31 -11.93
CA THR A 3 2.51 -17.29 -10.88
C THR A 3 2.96 -18.64 -11.44
N TRP A 4 2.33 -19.12 -12.51
CA TRP A 4 2.72 -20.36 -13.19
C TRP A 4 4.10 -20.24 -13.86
N ILE A 5 4.43 -19.09 -14.45
CA ILE A 5 5.76 -18.84 -15.02
C ILE A 5 6.82 -18.80 -13.91
N LYS A 6 6.54 -18.16 -12.77
CA LYS A 6 7.45 -18.14 -11.62
C LYS A 6 7.74 -19.57 -11.14
N LEU A 7 6.69 -20.39 -11.04
CA LEU A 7 6.74 -21.80 -10.66
C LEU A 7 7.57 -22.66 -11.62
N ASN A 8 7.24 -22.60 -12.91
CA ASN A 8 7.65 -23.64 -13.87
C ASN A 8 8.76 -23.18 -14.80
N GLN A 9 9.01 -21.87 -14.91
CA GLN A 9 9.85 -21.26 -15.95
C GLN A 9 10.72 -20.13 -15.36
N TRP A 10 11.21 -20.29 -14.13
CA TRP A 10 11.97 -19.26 -13.40
C TRP A 10 13.21 -18.77 -14.16
N ASN A 11 14.04 -19.68 -14.67
CA ASN A 11 15.22 -19.32 -15.45
C ASN A 11 14.87 -18.54 -16.72
N TRP A 12 13.79 -18.93 -17.41
CA TRP A 12 13.30 -18.19 -18.56
C TRP A 12 12.83 -16.79 -18.16
N LEU A 13 12.13 -16.67 -17.02
CA LEU A 13 11.66 -15.39 -16.51
C LEU A 13 12.83 -14.45 -16.19
N LEU A 14 13.86 -14.93 -15.49
CA LEU A 14 15.05 -14.14 -15.17
C LEU A 14 15.79 -13.68 -16.44
N ASN A 15 16.00 -14.60 -17.40
CA ASN A 15 16.59 -14.27 -18.69
C ASN A 15 15.73 -13.26 -19.47
N TYR A 16 14.41 -13.41 -19.45
CA TYR A 16 13.51 -12.47 -20.11
C TYR A 16 13.62 -11.07 -19.49
N ILE A 17 13.57 -10.99 -18.15
CA ILE A 17 13.67 -9.74 -17.40
C ILE A 17 15.01 -9.05 -17.63
N SER A 18 16.12 -9.80 -17.67
CA SER A 18 17.46 -9.22 -17.89
C SER A 18 17.62 -8.55 -19.25
N THR A 19 16.83 -8.94 -20.27
CA THR A 19 16.78 -8.24 -21.56
C THR A 19 16.01 -6.92 -21.54
N LYS A 20 15.33 -6.59 -20.44
CA LYS A 20 14.47 -5.41 -20.34
C LYS A 20 15.14 -4.30 -19.56
N LYS A 21 14.75 -3.06 -19.84
CA LYS A 21 15.11 -1.93 -18.99
C LYS A 21 14.60 -2.19 -17.56
N PRO A 22 15.35 -1.82 -16.51
CA PRO A 22 15.00 -2.11 -15.10
C PRO A 22 13.56 -1.71 -14.71
N ASN A 23 13.05 -0.63 -15.31
CA ASN A 23 11.72 -0.08 -15.01
C ASN A 23 10.60 -0.52 -15.97
N ALA A 24 10.88 -1.38 -16.94
CA ALA A 24 9.93 -1.79 -17.98
C ALA A 24 9.59 -3.29 -17.93
N ALA A 25 10.37 -4.12 -17.24
CA ALA A 25 10.28 -5.57 -17.30
C ALA A 25 8.87 -6.12 -16.97
N CYS A 26 8.28 -5.68 -15.84
CA CYS A 26 6.94 -6.12 -15.44
C CYS A 26 5.87 -5.71 -16.45
N SER A 27 5.90 -4.46 -16.91
CA SER A 27 4.96 -3.96 -17.93
C SER A 27 5.12 -4.68 -19.27
N SER A 28 6.34 -4.97 -19.69
CA SER A 28 6.64 -5.75 -20.90
C SER A 28 6.12 -7.19 -20.80
N LEU A 29 6.35 -7.85 -19.66
CA LEU A 29 5.81 -9.19 -19.41
C LEU A 29 4.28 -9.18 -19.42
N LEU A 30 3.65 -8.25 -18.71
CA LEU A 30 2.19 -8.13 -18.68
C LEU A 30 1.61 -7.96 -20.09
N LYS A 31 2.21 -7.11 -20.93
CA LYS A 31 1.81 -6.94 -22.33
C LYS A 31 1.97 -8.24 -23.13
N LEU A 32 3.10 -8.94 -22.97
CA LEU A 32 3.32 -10.24 -23.61
C LEU A 32 2.22 -11.24 -23.25
N LEU A 33 1.87 -11.34 -21.97
CA LEU A 33 0.84 -12.26 -21.48
C LEU A 33 -0.56 -11.84 -21.91
N GLN A 34 -0.87 -10.54 -21.94
CA GLN A 34 -2.13 -10.04 -22.48
C GLN A 34 -2.29 -10.39 -23.97
N CYS A 35 -1.24 -10.21 -24.76
CA CYS A 35 -1.23 -10.62 -26.17
C CYS A 35 -1.39 -12.13 -26.33
N PHE A 36 -0.71 -12.93 -25.50
CA PHE A 36 -0.88 -14.39 -25.48
C PHE A 36 -2.33 -14.78 -25.15
N CYS A 37 -2.89 -14.22 -24.07
CA CYS A 37 -4.28 -14.49 -23.68
C CYS A 37 -5.25 -14.15 -24.81
N LYS A 38 -5.09 -12.99 -25.46
CA LYS A 38 -5.91 -12.57 -26.59
C LYS A 38 -5.80 -13.53 -27.78
N ARG A 39 -4.59 -13.97 -28.13
CA ARG A 39 -4.37 -14.90 -29.26
C ARG A 39 -4.99 -16.28 -29.03
N HIS A 40 -4.96 -16.77 -27.80
CA HIS A 40 -5.43 -18.12 -27.47
C HIS A 40 -6.83 -18.16 -26.86
N GLY A 41 -7.60 -17.06 -26.95
CA GLY A 41 -8.99 -17.03 -26.51
C GLY A 41 -9.20 -17.13 -24.99
N PHE A 42 -8.18 -16.88 -24.18
CA PHE A 42 -8.33 -16.83 -22.73
C PHE A 42 -9.14 -15.59 -22.33
N THR A 43 -10.43 -15.78 -22.07
CA THR A 43 -11.32 -14.76 -21.50
C THR A 43 -11.52 -15.01 -20.01
N ARG A 44 -11.62 -13.95 -19.22
CA ARG A 44 -11.85 -14.05 -17.77
C ARG A 44 -13.31 -13.71 -17.47
N GLN A 45 -14.13 -14.71 -17.17
CA GLN A 45 -15.40 -14.50 -16.46
C GLN A 45 -15.24 -15.01 -15.03
N ARG A 46 -15.64 -14.19 -14.04
CA ARG A 46 -15.79 -14.63 -12.66
C ARG A 46 -17.29 -14.84 -12.40
N PRO A 47 -17.74 -16.05 -12.04
CA PRO A 47 -19.08 -16.24 -11.52
C PRO A 47 -19.20 -15.50 -10.18
N THR A 48 -20.13 -14.56 -10.10
CA THR A 48 -20.49 -13.90 -8.83
C THR A 48 -21.74 -14.58 -8.29
N LYS A 49 -21.65 -15.23 -7.13
CA LYS A 49 -22.81 -15.84 -6.46
C LYS A 49 -23.71 -14.75 -5.85
N LYS A 50 -25.04 -14.97 -5.84
CA LYS A 50 -26.02 -14.09 -5.16
C LYS A 50 -25.74 -14.03 -3.65
N LYS A 51 -25.83 -12.83 -3.06
CA LYS A 51 -25.66 -12.57 -1.62
C LYS A 51 -26.94 -12.89 -0.83
N LEU A 52 -26.76 -13.32 0.43
CA LEU A 52 -27.82 -13.52 1.44
C LEU A 52 -28.29 -12.18 2.04
N LYS A 53 -29.39 -12.18 2.81
CA LYS A 53 -30.02 -10.97 3.38
C LYS A 53 -29.15 -10.31 4.47
N GLN A 54 -29.06 -8.98 4.40
CA GLN A 54 -28.09 -8.10 5.09
C GLN A 54 -28.18 -8.07 6.63
N THR A 55 -29.36 -8.24 7.23
CA THR A 55 -29.61 -7.86 8.63
C THR A 55 -29.22 -8.90 9.67
N VAL A 56 -29.18 -10.18 9.32
CA VAL A 56 -28.74 -11.28 10.23
C VAL A 56 -27.21 -11.41 10.24
N LEU A 57 -26.53 -10.79 9.27
CA LEU A 57 -25.09 -10.94 9.05
C LEU A 57 -24.26 -9.88 9.77
N ALA A 58 -24.85 -8.77 10.23
CA ALA A 58 -24.08 -7.62 10.75
C ALA A 58 -23.43 -7.89 12.11
N GLU A 59 -24.19 -8.43 13.08
CA GLU A 59 -23.68 -8.71 14.44
C GLU A 59 -22.64 -9.85 14.42
N VAL A 60 -22.94 -10.94 13.70
CA VAL A 60 -22.01 -12.06 13.50
C VAL A 60 -20.75 -11.63 12.74
N GLN A 61 -20.88 -10.69 11.80
CA GLN A 61 -19.74 -10.12 11.08
C GLN A 61 -18.86 -9.27 12.00
N GLU A 62 -19.45 -8.48 12.90
CA GLU A 62 -18.71 -7.61 13.80
C GLU A 62 -17.91 -8.41 14.84
N GLU A 63 -18.53 -9.41 15.47
CA GLU A 63 -17.86 -10.31 16.41
C GLU A 63 -16.75 -11.11 15.71
N PHE A 64 -17.05 -11.73 14.56
CA PHE A 64 -16.03 -12.44 13.77
C PHE A 64 -14.88 -11.55 13.34
N ALA A 65 -15.17 -10.32 12.90
CA ALA A 65 -14.13 -9.37 12.50
C ALA A 65 -13.26 -9.00 13.69
N SER A 66 -13.85 -8.72 14.85
CA SER A 66 -13.10 -8.41 16.08
C SER A 66 -12.14 -9.54 16.44
N ASP A 67 -12.62 -10.78 16.50
CA ASP A 67 -11.80 -11.95 16.85
C ASP A 67 -10.70 -12.20 15.83
N PHE A 68 -11.04 -12.16 14.54
CA PHE A 68 -10.10 -12.34 13.45
C PHE A 68 -8.97 -11.29 13.46
N HIS A 69 -9.31 -10.03 13.78
CA HIS A 69 -8.32 -8.96 13.88
C HIS A 69 -7.46 -9.08 15.13
N HIS A 70 -8.06 -9.42 16.27
CA HIS A 70 -7.33 -9.67 17.50
C HIS A 70 -6.32 -10.81 17.34
N GLU A 71 -6.70 -11.88 16.62
CA GLU A 71 -5.80 -12.98 16.28
C GLU A 71 -4.61 -12.49 15.44
N ILE A 72 -4.84 -11.67 14.41
CA ILE A 72 -3.75 -11.09 13.61
C ILE A 72 -2.81 -10.22 14.47
N GLU A 73 -3.36 -9.33 15.29
CA GLU A 73 -2.56 -8.44 16.15
C GLU A 73 -1.72 -9.24 17.16
N SER A 74 -2.30 -10.24 17.81
CA SER A 74 -1.65 -11.01 18.87
C SER A 74 -0.67 -12.06 18.34
N THR A 75 -0.95 -12.68 17.20
CA THR A 75 -0.16 -13.82 16.69
C THR A 75 0.75 -13.46 15.53
N GLU A 76 0.35 -12.53 14.64
CA GLU A 76 1.09 -12.25 13.41
C GLU A 76 2.00 -11.04 13.51
N PHE A 77 1.60 -9.96 14.20
CA PHE A 77 2.44 -8.77 14.32
C PHE A 77 3.84 -9.05 14.89
N PRO A 78 4.02 -9.94 15.89
CA PRO A 78 5.35 -10.33 16.36
C PRO A 78 6.25 -10.96 15.28
N THR A 79 5.66 -11.46 14.18
CA THR A 79 6.38 -12.06 13.05
C THR A 79 6.73 -11.04 11.95
N PHE A 80 6.17 -9.83 12.03
CA PHE A 80 6.42 -8.79 11.04
C PHE A 80 7.79 -8.12 11.31
N PRO A 81 8.43 -7.54 10.27
CA PRO A 81 9.70 -6.85 10.44
C PRO A 81 9.67 -5.80 11.57
N PRO A 82 10.66 -5.77 12.48
CA PRO A 82 10.71 -4.76 13.53
C PRO A 82 11.02 -3.36 12.95
N GLY A 83 10.75 -2.31 13.72
CA GLY A 83 11.01 -0.92 13.33
C GLY A 83 9.90 -0.28 12.47
N HIS A 84 8.74 -0.94 12.39
CA HIS A 84 7.57 -0.42 11.71
C HIS A 84 6.34 -0.54 12.61
N TYR A 85 5.36 0.33 12.37
CA TYR A 85 4.08 0.34 13.06
C TYR A 85 3.02 -0.37 12.24
N TYR A 86 2.27 -1.26 12.88
CA TYR A 86 1.25 -2.10 12.24
C TYR A 86 -0.10 -1.88 12.90
N ALA A 87 -1.14 -1.79 12.08
CA ALA A 87 -2.52 -1.74 12.52
C ALA A 87 -3.38 -2.57 11.57
N VAL A 88 -4.42 -3.23 12.11
CA VAL A 88 -5.38 -3.98 11.32
C VAL A 88 -6.80 -3.47 11.61
N ARG A 89 -7.61 -3.35 10.56
CA ARG A 89 -9.00 -2.88 10.64
C ARG A 89 -9.88 -3.68 9.70
N GLU A 90 -11.16 -3.81 10.04
CA GLU A 90 -12.17 -4.53 9.25
C GLU A 90 -12.21 -4.07 7.79
N LYS A 91 -12.27 -2.76 7.59
CA LYS A 91 -12.40 -2.17 6.25
C LYS A 91 -11.05 -1.78 5.64
N ALA A 92 -9.95 -2.04 6.35
CA ALA A 92 -8.58 -1.64 5.99
C ALA A 92 -8.37 -0.13 5.73
N TRP A 93 -9.32 0.72 6.12
CA TRP A 93 -9.18 2.18 6.10
C TRP A 93 -8.65 2.66 7.45
N MET A 94 -7.92 3.76 7.42
CA MET A 94 -7.55 4.50 8.62
C MET A 94 -8.81 5.09 9.28
N ASP A 95 -8.85 5.07 10.60
CA ASP A 95 -9.88 5.74 11.38
C ASP A 95 -9.24 6.72 12.37
N GLY A 96 -10.05 7.41 13.18
CA GLY A 96 -9.56 8.37 14.17
C GLY A 96 -8.56 7.76 15.16
N ARG A 97 -8.77 6.51 15.60
CA ARG A 97 -7.86 5.81 16.52
C ARG A 97 -6.50 5.58 15.87
N VAL A 98 -6.48 4.93 14.70
CA VAL A 98 -5.22 4.60 13.99
C VAL A 98 -4.50 5.88 13.55
N TRP A 99 -5.26 6.92 13.18
CA TRP A 99 -4.69 8.22 12.83
C TRP A 99 -4.03 8.91 14.03
N ALA A 100 -4.69 8.94 15.18
CA ALA A 100 -4.12 9.52 16.40
C ALA A 100 -2.86 8.76 16.86
N GLN A 101 -2.85 7.43 16.69
CA GLN A 101 -1.67 6.61 16.93
C GLN A 101 -0.53 6.97 15.96
N TYR A 102 -0.83 7.07 14.67
CA TYR A 102 0.15 7.47 13.65
C TYR A 102 0.75 8.86 13.95
N LEU A 103 -0.08 9.83 14.35
CA LEU A 103 0.39 11.18 14.69
C LEU A 103 1.41 11.16 15.83
N ARG A 104 1.14 10.41 16.91
CA ARG A 104 1.99 10.41 18.10
C ARG A 104 3.22 9.51 17.96
N GLU A 105 3.02 8.29 17.46
CA GLU A 105 4.04 7.24 17.49
C GLU A 105 4.88 7.20 16.21
N VAL A 106 4.41 7.77 15.10
CA VAL A 106 5.12 7.72 13.82
C VAL A 106 5.57 9.10 13.39
N LEU A 107 4.61 10.01 13.18
CA LEU A 107 4.93 11.36 12.72
C LEU A 107 5.63 12.16 13.81
N GLY A 108 5.16 12.06 15.05
CA GLY A 108 5.69 12.77 16.21
C GLY A 108 7.15 12.46 16.52
N GLU A 109 7.65 11.28 16.18
CA GLU A 109 9.06 10.92 16.35
C GLU A 109 10.00 11.62 15.36
N SER A 110 9.47 12.11 14.23
CA SER A 110 10.26 12.62 13.09
C SER A 110 9.96 14.08 12.72
N ILE A 111 8.92 14.70 13.28
CA ILE A 111 8.51 16.06 12.97
C ILE A 111 9.25 17.08 13.84
N GLU A 112 9.65 18.20 13.25
CA GLU A 112 10.32 19.31 13.95
C GLU A 112 9.39 20.52 14.02
N GLU A 113 9.32 21.18 15.18
CA GLU A 113 8.57 22.44 15.33
C GLU A 113 9.38 23.64 14.78
N PRO A 114 8.78 24.53 13.96
CA PRO A 114 7.43 24.46 13.39
C PRO A 114 7.40 23.71 12.05
N SER A 115 6.38 22.85 11.87
CA SER A 115 6.15 22.11 10.63
C SER A 115 4.72 22.24 10.10
N VAL A 116 4.54 21.94 8.82
CA VAL A 116 3.21 21.85 8.17
C VAL A 116 2.96 20.42 7.69
N VAL A 117 1.84 19.85 8.12
CA VAL A 117 1.37 18.52 7.74
C VAL A 117 0.29 18.66 6.67
N LEU A 118 0.64 18.32 5.43
CA LEU A 118 -0.26 18.42 4.28
C LEU A 118 -1.11 17.14 4.12
N LEU A 119 -2.43 17.27 4.21
CA LEU A 119 -3.36 16.13 4.22
C LEU A 119 -4.54 16.36 3.28
N ASP A 120 -5.14 15.27 2.81
CA ASP A 120 -6.44 15.36 2.13
C ASP A 120 -7.57 15.59 3.16
N ASN A 121 -8.78 15.89 2.67
CA ASN A 121 -9.96 16.17 3.50
C ASN A 121 -10.63 14.90 4.04
N PHE A 122 -9.89 13.83 4.26
CA PHE A 122 -10.47 12.64 4.87
C PHE A 122 -10.89 12.96 6.31
N GLU A 123 -12.06 12.47 6.73
CA GLU A 123 -12.76 12.92 7.94
C GLU A 123 -11.89 12.85 9.20
N CYS A 124 -11.09 11.78 9.36
CA CYS A 124 -10.21 11.68 10.54
C CYS A 124 -9.02 12.65 10.49
N HIS A 125 -8.50 12.98 9.31
CA HIS A 125 -7.38 13.91 9.14
C HIS A 125 -7.74 15.34 9.53
N VAL A 126 -8.98 15.76 9.27
CA VAL A 126 -9.47 17.13 9.51
C VAL A 126 -10.46 17.22 10.69
N SER A 127 -10.45 16.23 11.57
CA SER A 127 -11.22 16.23 12.81
C SER A 127 -10.64 17.18 13.87
N ASP A 128 -11.48 17.67 14.80
CA ASP A 128 -11.03 18.54 15.91
C ASP A 128 -9.90 17.90 16.72
N GLU A 129 -9.97 16.58 16.94
CA GLU A 129 -8.94 15.84 17.65
C GLU A 129 -7.62 15.77 16.88
N SER A 130 -7.67 15.62 15.55
CA SER A 130 -6.47 15.68 14.70
C SER A 130 -5.78 17.05 14.81
N TYR A 131 -6.56 18.15 14.68
CA TYR A 131 -6.02 19.51 14.84
C TYR A 131 -5.41 19.73 16.22
N LYS A 132 -6.08 19.22 17.27
CA LYS A 132 -5.60 19.33 18.64
C LYS A 132 -4.25 18.61 18.82
N ILE A 133 -4.14 17.36 18.39
CA ILE A 133 -2.89 16.58 18.50
C ILE A 133 -1.77 17.28 17.74
N VAL A 134 -2.00 17.65 16.47
CA VAL A 134 -0.96 18.23 15.63
C VAL A 134 -0.48 19.59 16.16
N TYR A 135 -1.39 20.41 16.69
CA TYR A 135 -1.03 21.73 17.21
C TYR A 135 -0.45 21.67 18.63
N GLU A 136 -1.16 21.04 19.57
CA GLU A 136 -0.81 21.08 20.99
C GLU A 136 0.30 20.09 21.37
N GLU A 137 0.36 18.92 20.71
CA GLU A 137 1.34 17.87 21.04
C GLU A 137 2.55 17.89 20.11
N LEU A 138 2.36 18.20 18.81
CA LEU A 138 3.44 18.11 17.80
C LEU A 138 4.03 19.47 17.38
N GLY A 139 3.47 20.60 17.84
CA GLY A 139 3.96 21.94 17.45
C GLY A 139 3.88 22.21 15.94
N ALA A 140 2.89 21.63 15.27
CA ALA A 140 2.74 21.70 13.82
C ALA A 140 1.34 22.19 13.40
N HIS A 141 1.18 22.47 12.10
CA HIS A 141 -0.08 22.89 11.53
C HIS A 141 -0.57 21.93 10.47
N ILE A 142 -1.84 21.55 10.53
CA ILE A 142 -2.49 20.83 9.44
C ILE A 142 -2.82 21.81 8.31
N CYS A 143 -2.41 21.47 7.10
CA CYS A 143 -2.86 22.10 5.87
C CYS A 143 -3.71 21.11 5.09
N ALA A 144 -5.02 21.34 5.09
CA ALA A 144 -5.97 20.51 4.36
C ALA A 144 -6.01 20.92 2.88
N LEU A 145 -5.92 19.95 1.98
CA LEU A 145 -5.96 20.20 0.54
C LEU A 145 -7.34 20.72 0.11
N PRO A 146 -7.44 21.53 -0.97
CA PRO A 146 -8.73 21.89 -1.54
C PRO A 146 -9.57 20.64 -1.88
N PRO A 147 -10.90 20.67 -1.68
CA PRO A 147 -11.76 19.53 -2.02
C PRO A 147 -11.56 19.04 -3.46
N ASN A 148 -11.55 17.71 -3.65
CA ASN A 148 -11.39 17.04 -4.95
C ASN A 148 -10.07 17.34 -5.70
N SER A 149 -9.04 17.83 -5.01
CA SER A 149 -7.75 18.18 -5.63
C SER A 149 -6.62 17.20 -5.34
N THR A 150 -6.86 16.12 -4.56
CA THR A 150 -5.82 15.20 -4.07
C THR A 150 -4.87 14.71 -5.18
N PHE A 151 -5.42 14.24 -6.30
CA PHE A 151 -4.62 13.71 -7.41
C PHE A 151 -3.66 14.73 -8.04
N PHE A 152 -3.90 16.02 -7.83
CA PHE A 152 -3.15 17.14 -8.42
C PHE A 152 -2.28 17.88 -7.42
N CYS A 153 -2.75 18.02 -6.17
CA CYS A 153 -2.09 18.83 -5.14
C CYS A 153 -1.41 17.98 -4.05
N GLN A 154 -1.61 16.66 -4.00
CA GLN A 154 -0.96 15.80 -3.00
C GLN A 154 0.39 15.27 -3.53
N PRO A 155 1.53 15.58 -2.89
CA PRO A 155 2.85 15.11 -3.32
C PRO A 155 2.93 13.57 -3.47
N LEU A 156 2.25 12.85 -2.57
CA LEU A 156 2.16 11.39 -2.65
C LEU A 156 1.57 10.93 -3.99
N ASP A 157 0.41 11.43 -4.39
CA ASP A 157 -0.23 11.04 -5.64
C ASP A 157 0.51 11.54 -6.89
N VAL A 158 1.02 12.77 -6.84
CA VAL A 158 1.61 13.47 -7.98
C VAL A 158 2.98 12.90 -8.39
N GLY A 159 3.74 12.38 -7.43
CA GLY A 159 5.13 11.95 -7.65
C GLY A 159 5.55 10.63 -7.01
N VAL A 160 5.08 10.30 -5.80
CA VAL A 160 5.60 9.16 -5.02
C VAL A 160 4.90 7.83 -5.34
N MET A 161 3.58 7.85 -5.51
CA MET A 161 2.77 6.64 -5.66
C MET A 161 3.11 5.86 -6.93
N ALA A 162 3.45 6.54 -8.02
CA ALA A 162 3.82 5.89 -9.28
C ALA A 162 5.12 5.05 -9.16
N PRO A 163 6.27 5.59 -8.71
CA PRO A 163 7.48 4.80 -8.48
C PRO A 163 7.30 3.75 -7.38
N PHE A 164 6.61 4.06 -6.27
CA PHE A 164 6.33 3.08 -5.22
C PHE A 164 5.56 1.86 -5.75
N LYS A 165 4.44 2.07 -6.46
CA LYS A 165 3.66 0.98 -7.08
C LYS A 165 4.45 0.24 -8.15
N ARG A 166 5.40 0.89 -8.82
CA ARG A 166 6.32 0.22 -9.77
C ARG A 166 7.29 -0.70 -9.04
N ASN A 167 7.91 -0.23 -7.96
CA ASN A 167 8.84 -1.01 -7.15
C ASN A 167 8.12 -2.24 -6.55
N LEU A 168 6.91 -2.07 -6.01
CA LEU A 168 6.06 -3.17 -5.54
C LEU A 168 5.88 -4.26 -6.60
N ARG A 169 5.57 -3.88 -7.84
CA ARG A 169 5.39 -4.84 -8.95
C ARG A 169 6.69 -5.52 -9.34
N ASN A 170 7.80 -4.80 -9.33
CA ASN A 170 9.12 -5.35 -9.65
C ASN A 170 9.56 -6.36 -8.59
N PHE A 171 9.47 -6.02 -7.31
CA PHE A 171 9.78 -6.94 -6.23
C PHE A 171 8.87 -8.16 -6.26
N TRP A 172 7.56 -8.01 -6.44
CA TRP A 172 6.66 -9.17 -6.56
C TRP A 172 7.03 -10.12 -7.71
N LEU A 173 7.55 -9.57 -8.81
CA LEU A 173 7.96 -10.37 -9.96
C LEU A 173 9.23 -11.17 -9.68
N LEU A 174 10.19 -10.56 -8.97
CA LEU A 174 11.51 -11.12 -8.65
C LEU A 174 11.56 -11.91 -7.33
N GLU A 175 10.55 -11.75 -6.49
CA GLU A 175 10.40 -12.49 -5.25
C GLU A 175 10.28 -13.98 -5.56
N GLU A 176 10.96 -14.81 -4.78
CA GLU A 176 10.80 -16.25 -4.85
C GLU A 176 9.36 -16.64 -4.51
N GLN A 177 8.99 -17.85 -4.89
CA GLN A 177 7.67 -18.32 -4.54
C GLN A 177 7.59 -18.64 -3.05
N ILE A 178 6.52 -18.17 -2.43
CA ILE A 178 6.16 -18.54 -1.08
C ILE A 178 5.63 -19.98 -1.11
N VAL A 179 6.36 -20.88 -0.46
CA VAL A 179 5.91 -22.26 -0.18
C VAL A 179 4.88 -22.22 0.93
N GLY A 180 3.85 -23.05 0.83
CA GLY A 180 2.84 -23.21 1.88
C GLY A 180 3.40 -23.85 3.15
N ASP A 181 2.51 -24.19 4.07
CA ASP A 181 2.87 -24.92 5.29
C ASP A 181 2.95 -26.44 5.03
N ASP A 182 3.19 -27.21 6.09
CA ASP A 182 3.31 -28.67 6.00
C ASP A 182 2.00 -29.35 5.57
N GLU A 183 0.84 -28.70 5.79
CA GLU A 183 -0.48 -29.23 5.43
C GLU A 183 -0.80 -29.02 3.94
N ASP A 184 -0.50 -27.84 3.39
CA ASP A 184 -0.59 -27.57 1.94
C ASP A 184 0.65 -26.81 1.43
N PRO A 185 1.74 -27.52 1.11
CA PRO A 185 2.98 -26.91 0.61
C PRO A 185 2.81 -26.13 -0.70
N PHE A 186 1.71 -26.37 -1.43
CA PHE A 186 1.44 -25.75 -2.72
C PHE A 186 0.65 -24.44 -2.60
N SER A 187 0.07 -24.16 -1.44
CA SER A 187 -0.74 -22.95 -1.21
C SER A 187 -0.21 -22.14 -0.02
N PRO A 188 0.34 -20.93 -0.26
CA PRO A 188 0.75 -20.09 0.85
C PRO A 188 -0.44 -19.65 1.71
N THR A 189 -0.24 -19.64 3.03
CA THR A 189 -1.25 -19.24 4.01
C THR A 189 -1.55 -17.74 3.91
N ALA A 190 -2.65 -17.29 4.53
CA ALA A 190 -2.98 -15.86 4.58
C ALA A 190 -1.90 -15.05 5.33
N CYS A 191 -1.38 -15.59 6.44
CA CYS A 191 -0.29 -15.01 7.21
C CYS A 191 0.98 -14.87 6.35
N GLN A 192 1.43 -15.95 5.70
CA GLN A 192 2.61 -15.91 4.82
C GLN A 192 2.46 -14.87 3.69
N LYS A 193 1.26 -14.76 3.09
CA LYS A 193 0.97 -13.74 2.07
C LYS A 193 1.04 -12.32 2.63
N ARG A 194 0.54 -12.09 3.86
CA ARG A 194 0.62 -10.78 4.55
C ARG A 194 2.05 -10.39 4.85
N VAL A 195 2.84 -11.29 5.45
CA VAL A 195 4.27 -11.08 5.73
C VAL A 195 5.04 -10.72 4.46
N ALA A 196 4.82 -11.47 3.37
CA ALA A 196 5.45 -11.17 2.09
C ALA A 196 5.01 -9.81 1.53
N MET A 197 3.75 -9.43 1.67
CA MET A 197 3.27 -8.10 1.27
C MET A 197 3.93 -6.98 2.08
N VAL A 198 4.04 -7.14 3.40
CA VAL A 198 4.69 -6.17 4.30
C VAL A 198 6.16 -5.99 3.93
N LYS A 199 6.93 -7.08 3.84
CA LYS A 199 8.35 -7.05 3.43
C LYS A 199 8.53 -6.38 2.08
N ARG A 200 7.65 -6.68 1.13
CA ARG A 200 7.67 -6.08 -0.21
C ARG A 200 7.35 -4.58 -0.18
N ALA A 201 6.40 -4.16 0.65
CA ALA A 201 6.05 -2.75 0.79
C ALA A 201 7.20 -1.94 1.37
N ILE A 202 7.86 -2.47 2.41
CA ILE A 202 9.06 -1.87 3.00
C ILE A 202 10.16 -1.73 1.94
N ALA A 203 10.55 -2.83 1.29
CA ALA A 203 11.58 -2.79 0.25
C ALA A 203 11.21 -1.86 -0.93
N ALA A 204 9.92 -1.78 -1.28
CA ALA A 204 9.46 -0.88 -2.33
C ALA A 204 9.54 0.60 -1.94
N TRP A 205 9.32 0.91 -0.66
CA TRP A 205 9.44 2.24 -0.08
C TRP A 205 10.90 2.69 -0.01
N ASP A 206 11.82 1.83 0.42
CA ASP A 206 13.26 2.13 0.50
C ASP A 206 13.88 2.49 -0.86
N MET A 207 13.24 2.07 -1.95
CA MET A 207 13.63 2.40 -3.32
C MET A 207 13.10 3.76 -3.81
N VAL A 208 12.26 4.46 -3.03
CA VAL A 208 11.82 5.84 -3.32
C VAL A 208 12.87 6.79 -2.75
N SER A 209 13.62 7.45 -3.62
CA SER A 209 14.67 8.38 -3.18
C SER A 209 14.11 9.71 -2.67
N ASP A 210 14.87 10.38 -1.82
CA ASP A 210 14.55 11.74 -1.36
C ASP A 210 14.32 12.71 -2.52
N ASP A 211 15.06 12.58 -3.64
CA ASP A 211 14.86 13.42 -4.81
C ASP A 211 13.51 13.21 -5.49
N VAL A 212 12.91 12.03 -5.37
CA VAL A 212 11.53 11.79 -5.82
C VAL A 212 10.56 12.51 -4.89
N ILE A 213 10.83 12.49 -3.58
CA ILE A 213 10.03 13.18 -2.58
C ILE A 213 10.12 14.70 -2.79
N ARG A 214 11.31 15.29 -2.83
CA ARG A 214 11.49 16.75 -3.05
C ARG A 214 10.79 17.23 -4.32
N ARG A 215 10.99 16.55 -5.44
CA ARG A 215 10.34 16.89 -6.72
C ARG A 215 8.83 16.69 -6.70
N SER A 216 8.31 15.78 -5.87
CA SER A 216 6.86 15.62 -5.76
C SER A 216 6.21 16.81 -5.07
N PHE A 217 6.88 17.38 -4.06
CA PHE A 217 6.45 18.63 -3.42
C PHE A 217 6.55 19.82 -4.38
N GLU A 218 7.68 20.02 -5.07
CA GLU A 218 7.84 21.10 -6.05
C GLU A 218 6.77 21.07 -7.14
N LYS A 219 6.40 19.87 -7.59
CA LYS A 219 5.38 19.68 -8.63
C LYS A 219 3.97 19.88 -8.11
N ALA A 220 3.67 19.43 -6.90
CA ALA A 220 2.33 19.54 -6.30
C ALA A 220 2.04 20.97 -5.80
N ILE A 221 3.08 21.71 -5.38
CA ILE A 221 2.99 23.04 -4.79
C ILE A 221 4.05 23.94 -5.45
N PRO A 222 3.84 24.33 -6.72
CA PRO A 222 4.82 25.16 -7.42
C PRO A 222 4.92 26.54 -6.78
N GLN A 223 6.15 27.04 -6.63
CA GLN A 223 6.35 28.44 -6.29
C GLN A 223 5.89 29.31 -7.46
N LEU A 224 4.94 30.20 -7.21
CA LEU A 224 4.56 31.21 -8.19
C LEU A 224 5.69 32.24 -8.25
N VAL A 225 6.40 32.29 -9.39
CA VAL A 225 7.23 33.46 -9.70
C VAL A 225 6.24 34.59 -9.96
N ALA A 226 6.24 35.61 -9.10
CA ALA A 226 5.50 36.82 -9.41
C ALA A 226 6.10 37.41 -10.68
N ASP A 227 5.31 37.52 -11.74
CA ASP A 227 5.67 38.32 -12.91
C ASP A 227 5.81 39.77 -12.41
N ASN A 228 7.06 40.25 -12.33
CA ASN A 228 7.39 41.64 -12.03
C ASN A 228 7.12 42.55 -13.24
#